data_AF-A0A9P6P2H5-F1
#
_entry.id   AF-A0A9P6P2H5-F1
#
_cell.length_a   1.000
_cell.length_b   1.000
_cell.length_c   1.000
_cell.angle_alpha   90.00
_cell.angle_beta   90.00
_cell.angle_gamma   90.00
#
_symmetry.space_group_name_H-M   'P 1'
#
loop_
_entity.id
_entity.type
_entity.pdbx_description
1 polymer ?
#
loop_
_entity_poly.entity_id
_entity_poly.type
_entity_poly.pdbx_seq_one_letter_code
_entity_poly.pdbx_strand_id
1 'polypeptide(L)'
;MRYAKLRQSQSDGTQIPLSRSAESILTLDPEKLTIHPDVISDPRSKGEQLLDALLSILVNVDPNTNYSVYEFYAEVLNTLIVLLSTQLHRTRLTENNHFLDILMRRFGERADKIAATLLENFSAQKPPPSQSSSVVYNAYSYFFSTRANYSTDADASPVADRSLLLLLLLGTQAKQTQDGRDPEEGPLSWADEYRNAFANLRDHHGTASELDDKNTKLHYISFKGLFEIFCRSLAIEERMLLFYLILVENESFRVYVLSRTDPETIYLPILRMVYEAIEGKVNYSQVYILLIFLLIFSQDEVNNETIQKIVGIVVTIKDVYFHTNCLAILANMSTSMSDIHAYVAQRMISLFELIAKRHQKMVNKAQAVELKSENSDVTVYEDLLCLVLEIINSVLSHRLKHNAQLVYALLLKRDVFSPFRLHSRFSEVISNIEQVINYFHARVAEANLKAPSTEEVLGLIEQSARTWPSNRLKALPDLKFQYEEEQDSHEFFVPYVWALVHRRTFVHWSENKAHILEEYRKMNHEGPEEVDIPSEKKDPHR
;
A
#
# COMPACT_ATOMS: atom_id res chain seq x y z
N MET A 1 -21.52 -8.88 -35.51
CA MET A 1 -21.79 -10.04 -36.38
C MET A 1 -23.07 -10.71 -35.93
N ARG A 2 -24.02 -10.93 -36.86
CA ARG A 2 -25.27 -11.70 -36.68
C ARG A 2 -24.98 -13.20 -36.52
N TYR A 3 -25.95 -13.94 -35.95
CA TYR A 3 -26.41 -15.35 -36.17
C TYR A 3 -26.86 -15.91 -34.80
N ALA A 4 -28.03 -16.50 -34.54
CA ALA A 4 -29.06 -17.08 -35.40
C ALA A 4 -30.44 -17.13 -34.69
N LYS A 5 -31.50 -17.26 -35.51
CA LYS A 5 -32.92 -17.46 -35.16
C LYS A 5 -33.25 -18.91 -35.52
N LEU A 6 -33.78 -19.73 -34.61
CA LEU A 6 -34.35 -21.05 -34.95
C LEU A 6 -35.67 -21.32 -34.21
N ARG A 7 -36.53 -22.07 -34.92
CA ARG A 7 -38.00 -22.14 -34.88
C ARG A 7 -38.58 -22.99 -33.74
N GLN A 8 -39.84 -22.66 -33.40
CA GLN A 8 -40.80 -23.48 -32.66
C GLN A 8 -41.07 -24.83 -33.34
N SER A 9 -41.10 -25.90 -32.55
CA SER A 9 -41.89 -27.11 -32.82
C SER A 9 -42.83 -27.35 -31.64
N GLN A 10 -44.13 -27.32 -31.91
CA GLN A 10 -45.19 -27.75 -30.99
C GLN A 10 -45.09 -29.27 -30.74
N SER A 11 -45.19 -29.67 -29.47
CA SER A 11 -45.61 -31.02 -29.07
C SER A 11 -46.58 -30.87 -27.91
N ASP A 12 -47.80 -31.36 -28.13
CA ASP A 12 -48.92 -31.30 -27.19
C ASP A 12 -48.68 -32.08 -25.90
N GLY A 13 -49.15 -31.49 -24.80
CA GLY A 13 -50.07 -32.16 -23.87
C GLY A 13 -49.49 -33.15 -22.86
N THR A 14 -48.98 -32.65 -21.72
CA THR A 14 -49.46 -33.07 -20.38
C THR A 14 -49.11 -32.00 -19.35
N GLN A 15 -50.08 -31.18 -18.95
CA GLN A 15 -49.91 -30.26 -17.82
C GLN A 15 -49.97 -31.08 -16.52
N ILE A 16 -48.80 -31.31 -15.92
CA ILE A 16 -48.70 -31.63 -14.49
C ILE A 16 -48.75 -30.27 -13.78
N PRO A 17 -49.67 -30.02 -12.83
CA PRO A 17 -49.72 -28.74 -12.13
C PRO A 17 -48.45 -28.63 -11.28
N LEU A 18 -47.58 -27.67 -11.63
CA LEU A 18 -46.56 -27.14 -10.74
C LEU A 18 -47.27 -26.58 -9.52
N SER A 19 -47.34 -27.37 -8.45
CA SER A 19 -47.61 -26.86 -7.12
C SER A 19 -46.59 -25.77 -6.87
N ARG A 20 -47.05 -24.51 -6.82
CA ARG A 20 -46.28 -23.40 -6.25
C ARG A 20 -45.79 -23.89 -4.89
N SER A 21 -44.49 -24.10 -4.75
CA SER A 21 -43.85 -24.23 -3.45
C SER A 21 -44.29 -23.02 -2.66
N ALA A 22 -45.07 -23.24 -1.60
CA ALA A 22 -45.47 -22.20 -0.68
C ALA A 22 -44.18 -21.53 -0.20
N GLU A 23 -43.94 -20.30 -0.61
CA GLU A 23 -43.02 -19.42 0.09
C GLU A 23 -43.56 -19.36 1.52
N SER A 24 -42.91 -20.08 2.44
CA SER A 24 -43.19 -19.95 3.85
C SER A 24 -42.76 -18.55 4.26
N ILE A 25 -43.66 -17.58 4.12
CA ILE A 25 -43.50 -16.25 4.67
C ILE A 25 -43.43 -16.45 6.17
N LEU A 26 -42.21 -16.44 6.70
CA LEU A 26 -41.92 -16.53 8.11
C LEU A 26 -42.43 -15.22 8.73
N THR A 27 -43.68 -15.24 9.17
CA THR A 27 -44.31 -14.12 9.87
C THR A 27 -43.78 -14.15 11.29
N LEU A 28 -42.65 -13.45 11.51
CA LEU A 28 -42.18 -13.14 12.85
C LEU A 28 -43.25 -12.29 13.52
N ASP A 29 -43.97 -12.88 14.47
CA ASP A 29 -44.92 -12.17 15.33
C ASP A 29 -44.10 -11.39 16.37
N PRO A 30 -43.91 -10.06 16.22
CA PRO A 30 -43.00 -9.31 17.07
C PRO A 30 -43.48 -9.30 18.53
N GLU A 31 -44.78 -9.48 18.76
CA GLU A 31 -45.38 -9.53 20.10
C GLU A 31 -45.04 -10.83 20.86
N LYS A 32 -44.63 -11.89 20.13
CA LYS A 32 -44.18 -13.16 20.73
C LYS A 32 -42.67 -13.23 20.96
N LEU A 33 -41.91 -12.25 20.47
CA LEU A 33 -40.49 -12.12 20.76
C LEU A 33 -40.33 -11.42 22.11
N THR A 34 -40.32 -12.18 23.19
CA THR A 34 -40.08 -11.62 24.54
C THR A 34 -38.67 -11.01 24.60
N ILE A 35 -38.60 -9.69 24.68
CA ILE A 35 -37.33 -8.96 24.87
C ILE A 35 -36.89 -9.10 26.33
N HIS A 36 -35.61 -9.41 26.55
CA HIS A 36 -35.07 -9.56 27.89
C HIS A 36 -35.22 -8.26 28.69
N PRO A 37 -35.66 -8.29 29.97
CA PRO A 37 -35.88 -7.09 30.78
C PRO A 37 -34.67 -6.15 30.82
N ASP A 38 -33.46 -6.70 30.92
CA ASP A 38 -32.21 -5.91 30.96
C ASP A 38 -32.02 -5.05 29.70
N VAL A 39 -32.41 -5.57 28.53
CA VAL A 39 -32.37 -4.81 27.27
C VAL A 39 -33.36 -3.66 27.33
N ILE A 40 -34.54 -3.84 27.94
CA ILE A 40 -35.56 -2.80 28.06
C ILE A 40 -35.10 -1.70 29.04
N SER A 41 -34.49 -2.08 30.16
CA SER A 41 -34.05 -1.16 31.21
C SER A 41 -32.74 -0.43 30.92
N ASP A 42 -31.93 -0.90 29.97
CA ASP A 42 -30.66 -0.27 29.63
C ASP A 42 -30.88 1.11 28.95
N PRO A 43 -30.36 2.21 29.51
CA PRO A 43 -30.57 3.57 29.00
C PRO A 43 -29.82 3.89 27.70
N ARG A 44 -28.86 3.05 27.29
CA ARG A 44 -28.08 3.22 26.06
C ARG A 44 -28.94 2.97 24.82
N SER A 45 -28.53 3.52 23.67
CA SER A 45 -29.22 3.26 22.41
C SER A 45 -29.21 1.76 22.05
N LYS A 46 -30.22 1.28 21.32
CA LYS A 46 -30.24 -0.14 20.89
C LYS A 46 -29.04 -0.52 20.01
N GLY A 47 -28.53 0.42 19.22
CA GLY A 47 -27.29 0.23 18.44
C GLY A 47 -26.07 0.04 19.34
N GLU A 48 -25.95 0.84 20.41
CA GLU A 48 -24.87 0.70 21.40
C GLU A 48 -24.97 -0.62 22.18
N GLN A 49 -26.17 -1.01 22.61
CA GLN A 49 -26.41 -2.30 23.27
C GLN A 49 -26.03 -3.49 22.36
N LEU A 50 -26.41 -3.43 21.08
CA LEU A 50 -26.08 -4.46 20.09
C LEU A 50 -24.56 -4.57 19.88
N LEU A 51 -23.88 -3.44 19.67
CA LEU A 51 -22.43 -3.41 19.48
C LEU A 51 -21.70 -3.92 20.73
N ASP A 52 -22.12 -3.51 21.93
CA ASP A 52 -21.53 -4.00 23.18
C ASP A 52 -21.62 -5.52 23.29
N ALA A 53 -22.77 -6.10 22.97
CA ALA A 53 -22.98 -7.55 22.98
C ALA A 53 -22.10 -8.26 21.94
N LEU A 54 -22.05 -7.78 20.70
CA LEU A 54 -21.24 -8.38 19.63
C LEU A 54 -19.74 -8.31 19.95
N LEU A 55 -19.25 -7.17 20.42
CA LEU A 55 -17.85 -7.01 20.83
C LEU A 55 -17.52 -7.86 22.07
N SER A 56 -18.48 -8.06 22.97
CA SER A 56 -18.30 -8.91 24.14
C SER A 56 -18.21 -10.38 23.78
N ILE A 57 -18.98 -10.82 22.77
CA ILE A 57 -18.81 -12.16 22.19
C ILE A 57 -17.43 -12.27 21.54
N LEU A 58 -17.06 -11.27 20.72
CA LEU A 58 -15.78 -11.25 20.02
C LEU A 58 -14.59 -11.43 20.98
N VAL A 59 -14.58 -10.73 22.11
CA VAL A 59 -13.44 -10.76 23.05
C VAL A 59 -13.47 -11.97 24.00
N ASN A 60 -14.65 -12.46 24.38
CA ASN A 60 -14.76 -13.42 25.49
C ASN A 60 -15.08 -14.86 25.05
N VAL A 61 -15.37 -15.12 23.78
CA VAL A 61 -15.72 -16.46 23.28
C VAL A 61 -14.57 -17.05 22.46
N ASP A 62 -14.11 -18.24 22.81
CA ASP A 62 -13.18 -18.99 21.96
C ASP A 62 -13.94 -19.65 20.79
N PRO A 63 -13.71 -19.22 19.54
CA PRO A 63 -14.39 -19.77 18.37
C PRO A 63 -14.14 -21.28 18.18
N ASN A 64 -13.07 -21.83 18.74
CA ASN A 64 -12.65 -23.22 18.50
C ASN A 64 -13.27 -24.24 19.46
N THR A 65 -14.16 -23.79 20.36
CA THR A 65 -14.79 -24.67 21.37
C THR A 65 -15.54 -25.84 20.73
N ASN A 66 -16.31 -25.57 19.68
CA ASN A 66 -17.00 -26.57 18.86
C ASN A 66 -17.44 -25.93 17.54
N TYR A 67 -17.89 -26.74 16.59
CA TYR A 67 -18.27 -26.27 15.26
C TYR A 67 -19.40 -25.22 15.28
N SER A 68 -20.42 -25.37 16.13
CA SER A 68 -21.53 -24.40 16.21
C SER A 68 -21.09 -23.05 16.77
N VAL A 69 -20.19 -23.05 17.76
CA VAL A 69 -19.60 -21.81 18.30
C VAL A 69 -18.74 -21.14 17.23
N TYR A 70 -17.99 -21.91 16.44
CA TYR A 70 -17.18 -21.39 15.34
C TYR A 70 -18.05 -20.67 14.30
N GLU A 71 -19.16 -21.28 13.86
CA GLU A 71 -20.09 -20.65 12.92
C GLU A 71 -20.77 -19.42 13.50
N PHE A 72 -21.23 -19.48 14.76
CA PHE A 72 -21.83 -18.34 15.43
C PHE A 72 -20.85 -17.16 15.53
N TYR A 73 -19.61 -17.43 15.95
CA TYR A 73 -18.56 -16.42 16.03
C TYR A 73 -18.25 -15.83 14.64
N ALA A 74 -18.22 -16.68 13.62
CA ALA A 74 -18.02 -16.23 12.25
C ALA A 74 -19.19 -15.32 11.78
N GLU A 75 -20.44 -15.59 12.18
CA GLU A 75 -21.58 -14.70 11.91
C GLU A 75 -21.58 -13.41 12.75
N VAL A 76 -20.97 -13.41 13.94
CA VAL A 76 -20.72 -12.19 14.73
C VAL A 76 -19.78 -11.26 13.98
N LEU A 77 -18.67 -11.79 13.45
CA LEU A 77 -17.74 -11.03 12.60
C LEU A 77 -18.44 -10.47 11.35
N ASN A 78 -19.26 -11.29 10.69
CA ASN A 78 -20.05 -10.86 9.54
C ASN A 78 -20.99 -9.72 9.88
N THR A 79 -21.70 -9.84 11.00
CA THR A 79 -22.64 -8.84 11.46
C THR A 79 -21.91 -7.53 11.70
N LEU A 80 -20.74 -7.56 12.36
CA LEU A 80 -19.93 -6.37 12.56
C LEU A 80 -19.54 -5.72 11.22
N ILE A 81 -19.03 -6.50 10.25
CA ILE A 81 -18.69 -5.97 8.91
C ILE A 81 -19.93 -5.35 8.22
N VAL A 82 -21.10 -6.00 8.33
CA VAL A 82 -22.34 -5.49 7.75
C VAL A 82 -22.81 -4.20 8.43
N LEU A 83 -22.66 -4.07 9.74
CA LEU A 83 -23.00 -2.83 10.45
C LEU A 83 -22.12 -1.67 10.00
N LEU A 84 -20.85 -1.93 9.64
CA LEU A 84 -19.93 -0.93 9.11
C LEU A 84 -20.19 -0.56 7.64
N SER A 85 -20.91 -1.41 6.89
CA SER A 85 -21.08 -1.29 5.43
C SER A 85 -21.92 -0.10 4.97
N THR A 86 -22.54 0.64 5.88
CA THR A 86 -23.20 1.90 5.57
C THR A 86 -22.26 2.89 4.88
N GLN A 87 -20.94 2.78 5.10
CA GLN A 87 -19.89 3.50 4.35
C GLN A 87 -19.91 3.22 2.85
N LEU A 88 -20.27 2.00 2.41
CA LEU A 88 -20.34 1.66 0.98
C LEU A 88 -21.30 2.57 0.21
N HIS A 89 -22.37 3.00 0.88
CA HIS A 89 -23.45 3.78 0.28
C HIS A 89 -23.18 5.28 0.23
N ARG A 90 -22.03 5.73 0.75
CA ARG A 90 -21.68 7.14 0.87
C ARG A 90 -20.93 7.62 -0.35
N THR A 91 -21.13 8.90 -0.66
CA THR A 91 -20.36 9.60 -1.70
C THR A 91 -19.08 10.21 -1.15
N ARG A 92 -19.07 10.55 0.15
CA ARG A 92 -17.89 11.08 0.84
C ARG A 92 -17.68 10.35 2.17
N LEU A 93 -16.41 10.16 2.53
CA LEU A 93 -16.00 9.52 3.80
C LEU A 93 -16.39 10.32 5.05
N THR A 94 -16.63 11.62 4.90
CA THR A 94 -17.03 12.52 5.97
C THR A 94 -18.52 12.43 6.34
N GLU A 95 -19.31 11.65 5.61
CA GLU A 95 -20.73 11.45 5.92
C GLU A 95 -20.93 10.58 7.16
N ASN A 96 -21.86 10.97 8.05
CA ASN A 96 -22.16 10.26 9.29
C ASN A 96 -22.48 8.77 9.07
N ASN A 97 -21.90 7.91 9.89
CA ASN A 97 -22.13 6.48 9.88
C ASN A 97 -22.64 6.02 11.24
N HIS A 98 -23.93 5.68 11.35
CA HIS A 98 -24.54 5.40 12.66
C HIS A 98 -23.80 4.38 13.53
N PHE A 99 -23.52 3.18 13.01
CA PHE A 99 -22.89 2.12 13.81
C PHE A 99 -21.39 2.36 13.99
N LEU A 100 -20.71 2.85 12.96
CA LEU A 100 -19.30 3.20 13.08
C LEU A 100 -19.14 4.36 14.07
N ASP A 101 -19.94 5.42 13.99
CA ASP A 101 -19.90 6.55 14.93
C ASP A 101 -20.13 6.12 16.38
N ILE A 102 -21.04 5.17 16.63
CA ILE A 102 -21.23 4.59 17.97
C ILE A 102 -19.99 3.81 18.39
N LEU A 103 -19.46 2.97 17.50
CA LEU A 103 -18.25 2.19 17.75
C LEU A 103 -17.05 3.09 18.11
N MET A 104 -16.84 4.12 17.30
CA MET A 104 -15.78 5.13 17.45
C MET A 104 -15.90 5.90 18.77
N ARG A 105 -17.10 6.32 19.16
CA ARG A 105 -17.30 7.21 20.33
C ARG A 105 -17.38 6.48 21.67
N ARG A 106 -17.79 5.21 21.69
CA ARG A 106 -18.20 4.53 22.93
C ARG A 106 -17.35 3.32 23.31
N PHE A 107 -16.55 2.79 22.40
CA PHE A 107 -15.82 1.54 22.60
C PHE A 107 -14.30 1.64 22.38
N GLY A 108 -13.73 2.85 22.37
CA GLY A 108 -12.28 3.09 22.18
C GLY A 108 -11.41 2.34 23.19
N GLU A 109 -11.79 2.30 24.47
CA GLU A 109 -11.06 1.57 25.53
C GLU A 109 -10.94 0.05 25.30
N ARG A 110 -11.74 -0.52 24.38
CA ARG A 110 -11.71 -1.94 24.04
C ARG A 110 -10.88 -2.23 22.79
N ALA A 111 -10.42 -1.20 22.07
CA ALA A 111 -9.73 -1.33 20.80
C ALA A 111 -8.53 -2.28 20.89
N ASP A 112 -7.71 -2.13 21.92
CA ASP A 112 -6.54 -2.95 22.20
C ASP A 112 -6.87 -4.46 22.22
N LYS A 113 -7.80 -4.86 23.09
CA LYS A 113 -8.26 -6.25 23.21
C LYS A 113 -8.92 -6.77 21.93
N ILE A 114 -9.69 -5.92 21.25
CA ILE A 114 -10.37 -6.29 20.01
C ILE A 114 -9.33 -6.56 18.92
N ALA A 115 -8.41 -5.62 18.70
CA ALA A 115 -7.33 -5.74 17.73
C ALA A 115 -6.48 -6.98 17.99
N ALA A 116 -6.12 -7.23 19.24
CA ALA A 116 -5.36 -8.41 19.62
C ALA A 116 -6.11 -9.72 19.34
N THR A 117 -7.39 -9.79 19.70
CA THR A 117 -8.20 -10.99 19.44
C THR A 117 -8.34 -11.27 17.95
N LEU A 118 -8.58 -10.23 17.15
CA LEU A 118 -8.68 -10.35 15.69
C LEU A 118 -7.33 -10.74 15.07
N LEU A 119 -6.24 -10.18 15.56
CA LEU A 119 -4.89 -10.49 15.10
C LEU A 119 -4.46 -11.91 15.47
N GLU A 120 -4.84 -12.40 16.66
CA GLU A 120 -4.60 -13.78 17.09
C GLU A 120 -5.38 -14.76 16.22
N ASN A 121 -6.66 -14.47 15.92
CA ASN A 121 -7.45 -15.26 14.98
C ASN A 121 -6.79 -15.33 13.59
N PHE A 122 -6.29 -14.19 13.09
CA PHE A 122 -5.57 -14.12 11.83
C PHE A 122 -4.24 -14.88 11.87
N SER A 123 -3.47 -14.76 12.95
CA SER A 123 -2.16 -15.40 13.08
C SER A 123 -2.27 -16.92 13.23
N ALA A 124 -3.27 -17.38 13.99
CA ALA A 124 -3.46 -18.79 14.28
C ALA A 124 -4.04 -19.59 13.10
N GLN A 125 -4.86 -18.95 12.23
CA GLN A 125 -5.52 -19.58 11.07
C GLN A 125 -6.11 -20.96 11.37
N LYS A 126 -6.79 -21.09 12.52
CA LYS A 126 -7.35 -22.37 12.96
C LYS A 126 -8.54 -22.75 12.06
N PRO A 127 -8.58 -23.97 11.50
CA PRO A 127 -9.73 -24.43 10.72
C PRO A 127 -10.94 -24.67 11.65
N PRO A 128 -12.16 -24.73 11.09
CA PRO A 128 -13.34 -25.10 11.85
C PRO A 128 -13.15 -26.44 12.59
N PRO A 129 -13.59 -26.58 13.85
CA PRO A 129 -13.58 -27.86 14.56
C PRO A 129 -14.37 -28.94 13.81
N SER A 130 -14.12 -30.22 14.08
CA SER A 130 -14.87 -31.31 13.43
C SER A 130 -16.38 -31.20 13.68
N GLN A 131 -17.17 -31.35 12.62
CA GLN A 131 -18.63 -31.29 12.71
C GLN A 131 -19.19 -32.38 13.63
N SER A 132 -19.78 -31.98 14.74
CA SER A 132 -20.66 -32.86 15.53
C SER A 132 -22.08 -32.77 14.96
N SER A 133 -22.70 -33.90 14.63
CA SER A 133 -24.06 -33.97 14.07
C SER A 133 -25.10 -33.43 15.06
N SER A 134 -25.40 -32.13 14.98
CA SER A 134 -26.43 -31.46 15.78
C SER A 134 -27.66 -31.13 14.92
N VAL A 135 -28.86 -31.32 15.48
CA VAL A 135 -30.15 -31.12 14.79
C VAL A 135 -30.36 -29.65 14.36
N VAL A 136 -29.84 -28.69 15.14
CA VAL A 136 -29.93 -27.25 14.83
C VAL A 136 -29.11 -26.90 13.59
N TYR A 137 -27.99 -27.59 13.39
CA TYR A 137 -27.11 -27.37 12.25
C TYR A 137 -27.75 -27.79 10.93
N ASN A 138 -28.47 -28.91 10.90
CA ASN A 138 -29.19 -29.38 9.71
C ASN A 138 -30.22 -28.35 9.20
N ALA A 139 -30.85 -27.58 10.10
CA ALA A 139 -31.77 -26.52 9.72
C ALA A 139 -31.03 -25.29 9.15
N TYR A 140 -29.92 -24.87 9.77
CA TYR A 140 -29.09 -23.77 9.28
C TYR A 140 -28.48 -24.07 7.91
N SER A 141 -27.88 -25.26 7.73
CA SER A 141 -27.33 -25.69 6.44
C SER A 141 -28.39 -25.77 5.35
N TYR A 142 -29.64 -26.11 5.70
CA TYR A 142 -30.75 -26.15 4.74
C TYR A 142 -31.09 -24.75 4.21
N PHE A 143 -31.15 -23.73 5.07
CA PHE A 143 -31.45 -22.36 4.67
C PHE A 143 -30.30 -21.64 3.93
N PHE A 144 -29.05 -22.04 4.18
CA PHE A 144 -27.86 -21.36 3.63
C PHE A 144 -27.00 -22.27 2.71
N SER A 145 -27.57 -23.37 2.21
CA SER A 145 -26.91 -24.44 1.43
C SER A 145 -26.31 -24.01 0.09
N THR A 146 -26.73 -22.88 -0.49
CA THR A 146 -26.19 -22.36 -1.76
C THR A 146 -24.72 -21.94 -1.67
N ARG A 147 -24.14 -21.89 -0.45
CA ARG A 147 -22.77 -21.46 -0.17
C ARG A 147 -21.70 -22.53 -0.43
N ALA A 148 -22.04 -23.81 -0.49
CA ALA A 148 -21.06 -24.91 -0.57
C ALA A 148 -20.45 -25.15 -1.97
N ASN A 149 -21.05 -24.63 -3.05
CA ASN A 149 -20.62 -24.94 -4.42
C ASN A 149 -19.62 -23.93 -5.03
N TYR A 150 -19.23 -22.89 -4.29
CA TYR A 150 -18.25 -21.88 -4.73
C TYR A 150 -16.92 -21.93 -3.97
N SER A 151 -16.73 -22.87 -3.04
CA SER A 151 -15.47 -23.01 -2.31
C SER A 151 -14.40 -23.63 -3.21
N THR A 152 -13.69 -22.78 -3.96
CA THR A 152 -12.26 -22.97 -4.16
C THR A 152 -11.55 -22.86 -2.79
N ASP A 153 -10.26 -23.17 -2.68
CA ASP A 153 -9.40 -23.09 -1.47
C ASP A 153 -9.51 -21.81 -0.60
N ALA A 154 -10.32 -20.83 -1.00
CA ALA A 154 -10.47 -19.49 -0.45
C ALA A 154 -11.21 -19.37 0.90
N ASP A 155 -11.70 -20.46 1.51
CA ASP A 155 -12.49 -20.39 2.76
C ASP A 155 -12.02 -21.42 3.82
N ALA A 156 -10.72 -21.75 3.82
CA ALA A 156 -10.15 -22.74 4.75
C ALA A 156 -10.20 -22.28 6.23
N SER A 157 -10.26 -20.97 6.50
CA SER A 157 -10.30 -20.41 7.86
C SER A 157 -11.16 -19.13 7.93
N PRO A 158 -12.50 -19.26 7.86
CA PRO A 158 -13.40 -18.09 7.76
C PRO A 158 -13.25 -17.08 8.90
N VAL A 159 -12.97 -17.54 10.12
CA VAL A 159 -12.76 -16.66 11.28
C VAL A 159 -11.49 -15.82 11.10
N ALA A 160 -10.41 -16.40 10.57
CA ALA A 160 -9.17 -15.66 10.32
C ALA A 160 -9.35 -14.61 9.23
N ASP A 161 -10.00 -14.96 8.12
CA ASP A 161 -10.21 -14.05 6.98
C ASP A 161 -11.16 -12.90 7.33
N ARG A 162 -12.26 -13.18 8.05
CA ARG A 162 -13.18 -12.14 8.53
C ARG A 162 -12.55 -11.28 9.61
N SER A 163 -11.71 -11.86 10.46
CA SER A 163 -10.98 -11.08 11.47
C SER A 163 -10.00 -10.11 10.82
N LEU A 164 -9.28 -10.54 9.77
CA LEU A 164 -8.42 -9.69 8.97
C LEU A 164 -9.19 -8.53 8.32
N LEU A 165 -10.31 -8.81 7.66
CA LEU A 165 -11.12 -7.77 7.01
C LEU A 165 -11.67 -6.76 8.01
N LEU A 166 -12.18 -7.22 9.16
CA LEU A 166 -12.65 -6.34 10.22
C LEU A 166 -11.52 -5.51 10.81
N LEU A 167 -10.34 -6.10 11.01
CA LEU A 167 -9.16 -5.41 11.51
C LEU A 167 -8.70 -4.30 10.55
N LEU A 168 -8.71 -4.55 9.24
CA LEU A 168 -8.44 -3.53 8.22
C LEU A 168 -9.49 -2.43 8.24
N LEU A 169 -10.78 -2.76 8.27
CA LEU A 169 -11.86 -1.77 8.33
C LEU A 169 -11.77 -0.87 9.56
N LEU A 170 -11.25 -1.38 10.67
CA LEU A 170 -11.07 -0.60 11.90
C LEU A 170 -9.77 0.23 11.87
N GLY A 171 -8.69 -0.31 11.30
CA GLY A 171 -7.38 0.35 11.26
C GLY A 171 -7.20 1.42 10.18
N THR A 172 -8.02 1.46 9.12
CA THR A 172 -7.81 2.36 7.98
C THR A 172 -8.65 3.64 7.98
N GLN A 173 -9.36 3.90 9.07
CA GLN A 173 -10.35 4.98 9.13
C GLN A 173 -9.70 6.33 9.36
N ALA A 174 -10.43 7.41 9.06
CA ALA A 174 -9.92 8.78 9.17
C ALA A 174 -9.44 9.09 10.60
N LYS A 175 -8.22 9.61 10.70
CA LYS A 175 -7.71 10.25 11.92
C LYS A 175 -8.52 11.52 12.12
N GLN A 176 -9.39 11.57 13.13
CA GLN A 176 -10.24 12.75 13.32
C GLN A 176 -9.39 13.91 13.82
N THR A 177 -9.22 14.95 13.01
CA THR A 177 -8.69 16.25 13.44
C THR A 177 -9.77 17.00 14.24
N GLN A 178 -9.33 17.68 15.30
CA GLN A 178 -10.16 18.38 16.31
C GLN A 178 -11.00 19.57 15.79
N ASP A 179 -11.37 19.63 14.52
CA ASP A 179 -12.12 20.79 14.02
C ASP A 179 -13.60 20.71 14.44
N GLY A 180 -13.89 21.33 15.59
CA GLY A 180 -15.23 21.80 15.97
C GLY A 180 -15.93 21.16 17.18
N ARG A 181 -15.22 20.51 18.12
CA ARG A 181 -15.83 19.97 19.36
C ARG A 181 -15.41 20.71 20.63
N ASP A 182 -16.29 20.66 21.62
CA ASP A 182 -16.07 21.21 22.97
C ASP A 182 -14.80 20.63 23.61
N PRO A 183 -13.94 21.48 24.22
CA PRO A 183 -12.67 21.06 24.83
C PRO A 183 -12.80 20.14 26.05
N GLU A 184 -14.01 19.88 26.56
CA GLU A 184 -14.24 19.01 27.71
C GLU A 184 -14.38 17.51 27.36
N GLU A 185 -14.62 17.13 26.09
CA GLU A 185 -14.77 15.71 25.70
C GLU A 185 -13.44 15.02 25.30
N GLY A 186 -12.35 15.78 25.16
CA GLY A 186 -11.01 15.26 24.85
C GLY A 186 -10.86 14.67 23.43
N PRO A 187 -9.65 14.74 22.83
CA PRO A 187 -9.37 14.01 21.59
C PRO A 187 -9.06 12.55 21.90
N LEU A 188 -10.01 11.67 21.65
CA LEU A 188 -9.75 10.25 21.46
C LEU A 188 -10.18 9.93 20.02
N SER A 189 -9.22 10.07 19.11
CA SER A 189 -9.42 9.70 17.71
C SER A 189 -9.29 8.18 17.65
N TRP A 190 -10.41 7.48 17.83
CA TRP A 190 -10.53 6.01 17.90
C TRP A 190 -9.65 5.20 16.91
N ALA A 191 -9.37 5.75 15.72
CA ALA A 191 -8.50 5.14 14.71
C ALA A 191 -7.07 5.05 15.24
N ASP A 192 -6.65 6.05 16.00
CA ASP A 192 -5.43 6.06 16.79
C ASP A 192 -5.49 5.03 17.91
N GLU A 193 -6.63 4.74 18.57
CA GLU A 193 -6.69 3.63 19.54
C GLU A 193 -6.45 2.25 18.89
N TYR A 194 -7.04 1.98 17.71
CA TYR A 194 -6.80 0.71 17.00
C TYR A 194 -5.39 0.63 16.41
N ARG A 195 -4.86 1.75 15.90
CA ARG A 195 -3.47 1.81 15.40
C ARG A 195 -2.46 1.73 16.54
N ASN A 196 -2.75 2.34 17.67
CA ASN A 196 -1.96 2.23 18.90
C ASN A 196 -1.94 0.78 19.43
N ALA A 197 -3.02 0.01 19.22
CA ALA A 197 -2.98 -1.43 19.51
C ALA A 197 -1.91 -2.15 18.68
N PHE A 198 -1.71 -1.78 17.41
CA PHE A 198 -0.60 -2.30 16.60
C PHE A 198 0.74 -1.80 17.11
N ALA A 199 0.87 -0.51 17.44
CA ALA A 199 2.10 0.08 17.98
C ALA A 199 2.57 -0.60 19.29
N ASN A 200 1.62 -1.08 20.10
CA ASN A 200 1.90 -1.75 21.38
C ASN A 200 2.13 -3.26 21.30
N LEU A 201 2.07 -3.87 20.10
CA LEU A 201 2.42 -5.29 19.94
C LEU A 201 3.86 -5.56 20.39
N ARG A 202 4.05 -6.71 21.04
CA ARG A 202 5.37 -7.20 21.49
C ARG A 202 5.58 -8.63 21.02
N ASP A 203 6.84 -9.00 20.77
CA ASP A 203 7.17 -10.37 20.43
C ASP A 203 7.12 -11.28 21.66
N HIS A 204 6.73 -12.54 21.49
CA HIS A 204 6.75 -13.55 22.57
C HIS A 204 8.15 -13.75 23.19
N HIS A 205 9.22 -13.39 22.46
CA HIS A 205 10.60 -13.51 22.92
C HIS A 205 11.22 -12.20 23.45
N GLY A 206 10.42 -11.13 23.60
CA GLY A 206 10.88 -9.87 24.19
C GLY A 206 11.44 -10.09 25.59
N THR A 207 12.63 -9.53 25.86
CA THR A 207 13.27 -9.61 27.18
C THR A 207 12.33 -9.07 28.25
N ALA A 208 12.08 -9.86 29.29
CA ALA A 208 11.24 -9.55 30.45
C ALA A 208 11.69 -8.33 31.31
N SER A 209 12.56 -7.47 30.78
CA SER A 209 13.16 -6.33 31.49
C SER A 209 12.36 -5.03 31.40
N GLU A 210 11.23 -5.02 30.69
CA GLU A 210 10.33 -3.84 30.56
C GLU A 210 9.00 -4.04 31.31
N LEU A 211 8.98 -4.91 32.33
CA LEU A 211 7.81 -5.16 33.17
C LEU A 211 7.73 -4.13 34.29
N ASP A 212 7.43 -2.87 33.99
CA ASP A 212 7.06 -1.92 35.06
C ASP A 212 6.07 -0.83 34.64
N ASP A 213 5.09 -1.16 33.80
CA ASP A 213 3.89 -0.32 33.67
C ASP A 213 2.61 -1.13 33.91
N LYS A 214 2.11 -1.05 35.15
CA LYS A 214 1.02 -1.90 35.68
C LYS A 214 -0.36 -1.60 35.09
N ASN A 215 -0.47 -0.71 34.10
CA ASN A 215 -1.75 -0.26 33.54
C ASN A 215 -1.98 -0.62 32.07
N THR A 216 -0.97 -1.08 31.32
CA THR A 216 -1.13 -1.41 29.89
C THR A 216 -1.05 -2.92 29.71
N LYS A 217 -2.17 -3.56 29.36
CA LYS A 217 -2.17 -5.00 29.03
C LYS A 217 -1.44 -5.19 27.71
N LEU A 218 -0.17 -5.54 27.77
CA LEU A 218 0.63 -5.79 26.56
C LEU A 218 0.14 -7.02 25.82
N HIS A 219 -0.03 -6.88 24.51
CA HIS A 219 -0.40 -7.98 23.62
C HIS A 219 0.84 -8.59 22.99
N TYR A 220 1.04 -9.89 23.24
CA TYR A 220 2.16 -10.65 22.72
C TYR A 220 1.76 -11.47 21.50
N ILE A 221 2.59 -11.46 20.46
CA ILE A 221 2.39 -12.24 19.25
C ILE A 221 3.74 -12.69 18.69
N SER A 222 3.78 -13.82 17.97
CA SER A 222 5.02 -14.28 17.34
C SER A 222 5.34 -13.42 16.13
N PHE A 223 6.33 -12.53 16.25
CA PHE A 223 6.82 -11.71 15.12
C PHE A 223 7.36 -12.60 14.01
N LYS A 224 8.01 -13.71 14.37
CA LYS A 224 8.44 -14.73 13.41
C LYS A 224 7.25 -15.31 12.63
N GLY A 225 6.20 -15.73 13.34
CA GLY A 225 5.01 -16.32 12.72
C GLY A 225 4.30 -15.33 11.78
N LEU A 226 4.12 -14.08 12.23
CA LEU A 226 3.54 -13.03 11.41
C LEU A 226 4.36 -12.76 10.14
N PHE A 227 5.68 -12.59 10.29
CA PHE A 227 6.57 -12.34 9.17
C PHE A 227 6.54 -13.47 8.14
N GLU A 228 6.56 -14.74 8.58
CA GLU A 228 6.44 -15.89 7.69
C GLU A 228 5.11 -15.92 6.92
N ILE A 229 4.00 -15.54 7.57
CA ILE A 229 2.69 -15.42 6.91
C ILE A 229 2.76 -14.34 5.83
N PHE A 230 3.26 -13.13 6.15
CA PHE A 230 3.33 -12.03 5.19
C PHE A 230 4.23 -12.35 4.00
N CYS A 231 5.43 -12.90 4.21
CA CYS A 231 6.32 -13.28 3.11
C CYS A 231 5.68 -14.31 2.16
N ARG A 232 4.97 -15.31 2.70
CA ARG A 232 4.30 -16.35 1.89
C ARG A 232 3.04 -15.85 1.18
N SER A 233 2.48 -14.73 1.60
CA SER A 233 1.18 -14.26 1.11
C SER A 233 1.14 -12.79 0.73
N LEU A 234 2.29 -12.26 0.32
CA LEU A 234 2.43 -10.88 -0.15
C LEU A 234 1.51 -10.55 -1.34
N ALA A 235 1.20 -11.53 -2.19
CA ALA A 235 0.27 -11.37 -3.31
C ALA A 235 -1.20 -11.25 -2.89
N ILE A 236 -1.55 -11.58 -1.64
CA ILE A 236 -2.90 -11.46 -1.10
C ILE A 236 -3.06 -10.05 -0.52
N GLU A 237 -3.83 -9.22 -1.21
CA GLU A 237 -3.98 -7.77 -0.95
C GLU A 237 -4.35 -7.46 0.50
N GLU A 238 -5.26 -8.24 1.09
CA GLU A 238 -5.73 -8.05 2.47
C GLU A 238 -4.58 -8.23 3.48
N ARG A 239 -3.74 -9.25 3.26
CA ARG A 239 -2.60 -9.56 4.13
C ARG A 239 -1.47 -8.56 3.92
N MET A 240 -1.30 -8.09 2.70
CA MET A 240 -0.36 -7.01 2.36
C MET A 240 -0.75 -5.70 3.07
N LEU A 241 -2.03 -5.33 3.09
CA LEU A 241 -2.49 -4.13 3.81
C LEU A 241 -2.31 -4.26 5.33
N LEU A 242 -2.55 -5.44 5.90
CA LEU A 242 -2.27 -5.66 7.32
C LEU A 242 -0.77 -5.57 7.61
N PHE A 243 0.06 -6.13 6.72
CA PHE A 243 1.51 -5.99 6.84
C PHE A 243 1.93 -4.52 6.82
N TYR A 244 1.35 -3.71 5.93
CA TYR A 244 1.53 -2.26 5.91
C TYR A 244 1.18 -1.59 7.24
N LEU A 245 -0.02 -1.82 7.77
CA LEU A 245 -0.44 -1.20 9.02
C LEU A 245 0.52 -1.54 10.17
N ILE A 246 0.88 -2.81 10.33
CA ILE A 246 1.80 -3.22 11.41
C ILE A 246 3.21 -2.67 11.17
N LEU A 247 3.69 -2.63 9.93
CA LEU A 247 5.04 -2.14 9.60
C LEU A 247 5.19 -0.63 9.84
N VAL A 248 4.13 0.14 9.62
CA VAL A 248 4.10 1.58 9.87
C VAL A 248 3.99 1.87 11.36
N GLU A 249 3.05 1.23 12.06
CA GLU A 249 2.71 1.54 13.45
C GLU A 249 3.66 0.90 14.47
N ASN A 250 4.17 -0.32 14.22
CA ASN A 250 4.98 -1.06 15.18
C ASN A 250 6.48 -1.01 14.85
N GLU A 251 7.21 -0.12 15.53
CA GLU A 251 8.65 0.02 15.35
C GLU A 251 9.42 -1.27 15.67
N SER A 252 9.05 -1.99 16.73
CA SER A 252 9.73 -3.22 17.14
C SER A 252 9.64 -4.32 16.06
N PHE A 253 8.47 -4.46 15.43
CA PHE A 253 8.22 -5.39 14.34
C PHE A 253 8.95 -4.93 13.08
N ARG A 254 8.95 -3.63 12.79
CA ARG A 254 9.74 -3.06 11.68
C ARG A 254 11.23 -3.37 11.83
N VAL A 255 11.81 -3.15 13.00
CA VAL A 255 13.22 -3.52 13.29
C VAL A 255 13.43 -5.03 13.13
N TYR A 256 12.51 -5.85 13.63
CA TYR A 256 12.57 -7.31 13.45
C TYR A 256 12.59 -7.70 11.97
N VAL A 257 11.70 -7.13 11.15
CA VAL A 257 11.62 -7.35 9.71
C VAL A 257 12.94 -6.94 9.04
N LEU A 258 13.39 -5.70 9.28
CA LEU A 258 14.62 -5.14 8.70
C LEU A 258 15.88 -5.97 9.03
N SER A 259 15.93 -6.56 10.22
CA SER A 259 17.05 -7.42 10.65
C SER A 259 17.07 -8.81 10.00
N ARG A 260 15.97 -9.23 9.36
CA ARG A 260 15.80 -10.58 8.77
C ARG A 260 15.40 -10.55 7.30
N THR A 261 15.38 -9.37 6.70
CA THR A 261 15.06 -9.15 5.30
C THR A 261 16.15 -9.78 4.43
N ASP A 262 15.84 -10.95 3.88
CA ASP A 262 16.68 -11.57 2.87
C ASP A 262 16.26 -11.08 1.46
N PRO A 263 17.20 -10.71 0.57
CA PRO A 263 16.95 -10.28 -0.82
C PRO A 263 15.93 -11.16 -1.57
N GLU A 264 16.04 -12.47 -1.42
CA GLU A 264 15.22 -13.42 -2.20
C GLU A 264 13.83 -13.61 -1.61
N THR A 265 13.69 -13.43 -0.29
CA THR A 265 12.46 -13.76 0.44
C THR A 265 11.37 -12.69 0.32
N ILE A 266 11.73 -11.39 0.28
CA ILE A 266 10.72 -10.31 0.22
C ILE A 266 10.98 -9.30 -0.90
N TYR A 267 12.23 -8.90 -1.14
CA TYR A 267 12.53 -7.86 -2.14
C TYR A 267 12.27 -8.34 -3.55
N LEU A 268 12.72 -9.55 -3.91
CA LEU A 268 12.49 -10.11 -5.23
C LEU A 268 10.99 -10.32 -5.54
N PRO A 269 10.16 -10.90 -4.63
CA PRO A 269 8.71 -10.93 -4.80
C PRO A 269 8.09 -9.54 -4.98
N ILE A 270 8.44 -8.56 -4.14
CA ILE A 270 7.93 -7.18 -4.25
C ILE A 270 8.23 -6.63 -5.65
N LEU A 271 9.48 -6.73 -6.10
CA LEU A 271 9.93 -6.12 -7.34
C LEU A 271 9.36 -6.83 -8.57
N ARG A 272 9.19 -8.14 -8.49
CA ARG A 272 8.46 -8.91 -9.50
C ARG A 272 7.01 -8.44 -9.61
N MET A 273 6.30 -8.31 -8.49
CA MET A 273 4.91 -7.85 -8.46
C MET A 273 4.78 -6.42 -9.00
N VAL A 274 5.69 -5.53 -8.60
CA VAL A 274 5.77 -4.18 -9.15
C VAL A 274 5.98 -4.25 -10.66
N TYR A 275 6.99 -4.96 -11.15
CA TYR A 275 7.26 -5.07 -12.58
C TYR A 275 6.08 -5.63 -13.39
N GLU A 276 5.46 -6.73 -12.93
CA GLU A 276 4.32 -7.37 -13.60
C GLU A 276 3.08 -6.46 -13.62
N ALA A 277 2.79 -5.76 -12.51
CA ALA A 277 1.68 -4.82 -12.42
C ALA A 277 1.87 -3.60 -13.35
N ILE A 278 3.11 -3.10 -13.44
CA ILE A 278 3.49 -1.99 -14.31
C ILE A 278 3.37 -2.39 -15.79
N GLU A 279 3.91 -3.56 -16.16
CA GLU A 279 3.85 -4.06 -17.54
C GLU A 279 2.40 -4.36 -17.96
N GLY A 280 1.62 -4.93 -17.04
CA GLY A 280 0.20 -5.24 -17.23
C GLY A 280 -0.74 -4.03 -17.14
N LYS A 281 -0.27 -2.88 -16.62
CA LYS A 281 -1.08 -1.70 -16.28
C LYS A 281 -2.28 -2.03 -15.39
N VAL A 282 -2.07 -2.85 -14.37
CA VAL A 282 -3.12 -3.33 -13.45
C VAL A 282 -2.71 -3.14 -12.00
N ASN A 283 -3.69 -3.12 -11.10
CA ASN A 283 -3.49 -3.15 -9.65
C ASN A 283 -2.60 -2.02 -9.10
N TYR A 284 -2.82 -0.78 -9.55
CA TYR A 284 -2.06 0.37 -9.07
C TYR A 284 -2.14 0.56 -7.55
N SER A 285 -3.29 0.29 -6.94
CA SER A 285 -3.43 0.31 -5.47
C SER A 285 -2.44 -0.63 -4.79
N GLN A 286 -2.21 -1.82 -5.36
CA GLN A 286 -1.24 -2.77 -4.84
C GLN A 286 0.20 -2.26 -5.03
N VAL A 287 0.50 -1.68 -6.19
CA VAL A 287 1.82 -1.11 -6.50
C VAL A 287 2.21 -0.01 -5.50
N TYR A 288 1.29 0.88 -5.13
CA TYR A 288 1.59 1.93 -4.14
C TYR A 288 2.03 1.34 -2.79
N ILE A 289 1.33 0.31 -2.29
CA ILE A 289 1.71 -0.35 -1.02
C ILE A 289 3.10 -1.00 -1.13
N LEU A 290 3.37 -1.66 -2.25
CA LEU A 290 4.67 -2.28 -2.52
C LEU A 290 5.81 -1.25 -2.57
N LEU A 291 5.56 -0.06 -3.13
CA LEU A 291 6.51 1.05 -3.11
C LEU A 291 6.72 1.60 -1.70
N ILE A 292 5.68 1.65 -0.88
CA ILE A 292 5.82 2.03 0.55
C ILE A 292 6.71 1.02 1.27
N PHE A 293 6.58 -0.28 1.02
CA PHE A 293 7.49 -1.28 1.58
C PHE A 293 8.94 -1.04 1.16
N LEU A 294 9.19 -0.82 -0.12
CA LEU A 294 10.54 -0.51 -0.60
C LEU A 294 11.08 0.77 0.03
N LEU A 295 10.25 1.80 0.20
CA LEU A 295 10.64 3.04 0.87
C LEU A 295 10.99 2.81 2.33
N ILE A 296 10.14 2.11 3.09
CA ILE A 296 10.40 1.74 4.48
C ILE A 296 11.69 0.93 4.60
N PHE A 297 11.89 -0.05 3.73
CA PHE A 297 13.09 -0.88 3.74
C PHE A 297 14.36 -0.12 3.35
N SER A 298 14.25 0.88 2.47
CA SER A 298 15.39 1.71 2.06
C SER A 298 15.88 2.70 3.14
N GLN A 299 15.09 2.93 4.19
CA GLN A 299 15.48 3.81 5.29
C GLN A 299 16.64 3.23 6.12
N ASP A 300 16.81 1.92 6.12
CA ASP A 300 17.90 1.24 6.80
C ASP A 300 19.11 1.05 5.87
N GLU A 301 20.21 1.73 6.21
CA GLU A 301 21.44 1.71 5.42
C GLU A 301 22.02 0.31 5.22
N VAL A 302 21.83 -0.58 6.20
CA VAL A 302 22.34 -1.96 6.16
C VAL A 302 21.71 -2.75 5.01
N ASN A 303 20.45 -2.45 4.69
CA ASN A 303 19.69 -3.14 3.65
C ASN A 303 19.88 -2.53 2.25
N ASN A 304 20.45 -1.33 2.15
CA ASN A 304 20.54 -0.61 0.87
C ASN A 304 21.47 -1.26 -0.16
N GLU A 305 22.55 -1.94 0.26
CA GLU A 305 23.39 -2.73 -0.65
C GLU A 305 22.64 -3.91 -1.28
N THR A 306 21.66 -4.46 -0.55
CA THR A 306 20.81 -5.57 -0.99
C THR A 306 19.73 -5.11 -1.99
N ILE A 307 19.07 -4.00 -1.68
CA ILE A 307 17.97 -3.43 -2.50
C ILE A 307 18.48 -2.98 -3.87
N GLN A 308 19.72 -2.48 -3.91
CA GLN A 308 20.33 -1.90 -5.09
C GLN A 308 20.43 -2.86 -6.29
N LYS A 309 20.66 -4.15 -6.05
CA LYS A 309 20.74 -5.15 -7.13
C LYS A 309 19.41 -5.33 -7.88
N ILE A 310 18.30 -4.83 -7.34
CA ILE A 310 16.96 -5.19 -7.76
C ILE A 310 16.09 -3.97 -8.16
N VAL A 311 16.36 -2.74 -7.67
CA VAL A 311 15.55 -1.52 -7.95
C VAL A 311 15.86 -0.82 -9.30
N GLY A 312 16.80 -1.33 -10.10
CA GLY A 312 17.13 -0.79 -11.43
C GLY A 312 15.98 -0.76 -12.46
N ILE A 313 14.80 -1.26 -12.11
CA ILE A 313 13.70 -1.57 -13.03
C ILE A 313 12.59 -0.50 -13.04
N VAL A 314 12.52 0.41 -12.07
CA VAL A 314 11.26 1.13 -11.78
C VAL A 314 11.10 2.49 -12.50
N VAL A 315 12.07 2.98 -13.28
CA VAL A 315 12.01 4.34 -13.89
C VAL A 315 11.29 4.38 -15.25
N THR A 316 10.08 3.83 -15.36
CA THR A 316 9.35 3.78 -16.65
C THR A 316 7.91 4.28 -16.67
N ILE A 317 7.26 4.57 -15.53
CA ILE A 317 5.84 5.01 -15.51
C ILE A 317 5.72 6.52 -15.37
N LYS A 318 4.60 7.10 -15.81
CA LYS A 318 4.28 8.52 -15.66
C LYS A 318 3.22 8.72 -14.55
N ASP A 319 3.65 8.77 -13.29
CA ASP A 319 2.80 9.20 -12.17
C ASP A 319 3.67 9.89 -11.11
N VAL A 320 3.25 11.06 -10.65
CA VAL A 320 3.97 11.93 -9.70
C VAL A 320 4.21 11.23 -8.36
N TYR A 321 3.24 10.48 -7.83
CA TYR A 321 3.38 9.76 -6.56
C TYR A 321 4.32 8.56 -6.68
N PHE A 322 4.19 7.84 -7.79
CA PHE A 322 5.09 6.75 -8.15
C PHE A 322 6.54 7.25 -8.28
N HIS A 323 6.76 8.38 -8.96
CA HIS A 323 8.09 8.99 -9.11
C HIS A 323 8.66 9.47 -7.79
N THR A 324 7.86 10.09 -6.94
CA THR A 324 8.32 10.64 -5.66
C THR A 324 8.82 9.52 -4.75
N ASN A 325 8.05 8.44 -4.60
CA ASN A 325 8.48 7.27 -3.82
C ASN A 325 9.71 6.58 -4.43
N CYS A 326 9.77 6.44 -5.76
CA CYS A 326 10.94 5.86 -6.42
C CYS A 326 12.20 6.71 -6.26
N LEU A 327 12.10 8.03 -6.38
CA LEU A 327 13.23 8.95 -6.17
C LEU A 327 13.67 8.97 -4.71
N ALA A 328 12.74 8.91 -3.75
CA ALA A 328 13.06 8.77 -2.33
C ALA A 328 13.82 7.47 -2.03
N ILE A 329 13.37 6.34 -2.60
CA ILE A 329 14.09 5.05 -2.51
C ILE A 329 15.50 5.16 -3.12
N LEU A 330 15.64 5.73 -4.32
CA LEU A 330 16.93 5.92 -4.98
C LEU A 330 17.86 6.86 -4.19
N ALA A 331 17.31 7.91 -3.60
CA ALA A 331 18.03 8.83 -2.74
C ALA A 331 18.57 8.16 -1.49
N ASN A 332 17.75 7.37 -0.79
CA ASN A 332 18.16 6.60 0.37
C ASN A 332 19.31 5.62 0.07
N MET A 333 19.28 4.98 -1.12
CA MET A 333 20.31 4.04 -1.55
C MET A 333 21.55 4.71 -2.17
N SER A 334 21.50 6.01 -2.49
CA SER A 334 22.49 6.68 -3.35
C SER A 334 23.94 6.57 -2.85
N THR A 335 24.15 6.52 -1.53
CA THR A 335 25.47 6.43 -0.90
C THR A 335 26.09 5.01 -0.98
N SER A 336 25.26 3.99 -1.17
CA SER A 336 25.69 2.59 -1.24
C SER A 336 25.67 2.03 -2.67
N MET A 337 25.22 2.80 -3.66
CA MET A 337 25.06 2.27 -5.02
C MET A 337 26.39 1.92 -5.69
N SER A 338 26.68 0.65 -5.97
CA SER A 338 27.80 0.17 -6.80
C SER A 338 27.37 -0.66 -8.01
N ASP A 339 28.16 -0.68 -9.08
CA ASP A 339 27.92 -1.53 -10.26
C ASP A 339 26.58 -1.27 -10.96
N ILE A 340 26.16 -0.01 -11.05
CA ILE A 340 24.95 0.39 -11.78
C ILE A 340 25.03 -0.11 -13.23
N HIS A 341 24.01 -0.87 -13.64
CA HIS A 341 23.92 -1.38 -15.01
C HIS A 341 23.79 -0.25 -16.04
N ALA A 342 24.36 -0.43 -17.24
CA ALA A 342 24.41 0.58 -18.31
C ALA A 342 23.02 1.18 -18.63
N TYR A 343 22.00 0.33 -18.69
CA TYR A 343 20.62 0.75 -18.90
C TYR A 343 20.12 1.72 -17.82
N VAL A 344 20.38 1.44 -16.54
CA VAL A 344 19.93 2.25 -15.40
C VAL A 344 20.64 3.60 -15.39
N ALA A 345 21.96 3.59 -15.60
CA ALA A 345 22.76 4.81 -15.73
C ALA A 345 22.21 5.72 -16.84
N GLN A 346 21.96 5.16 -18.03
CA GLN A 346 21.39 5.93 -19.14
C GLN A 346 19.98 6.44 -18.84
N ARG A 347 19.13 5.64 -18.18
CA ARG A 347 17.77 6.05 -17.80
C ARG A 347 17.77 7.17 -16.78
N MET A 348 18.66 7.15 -15.79
CA MET A 348 18.81 8.22 -14.81
C MET A 348 19.19 9.55 -15.47
N ILE A 349 20.14 9.55 -16.42
CA ILE A 349 20.51 10.76 -17.17
C ILE A 349 19.38 11.19 -18.12
N SER A 350 18.68 10.24 -18.74
CA SER A 350 17.54 10.53 -19.62
C SER A 350 16.35 11.12 -18.87
N LEU A 351 16.13 10.69 -17.62
CA LEU A 351 15.12 11.25 -16.73
C LEU A 351 15.44 12.72 -16.43
N PHE A 352 16.68 13.02 -16.04
CA PHE A 352 17.13 14.40 -15.86
C PHE A 352 16.91 15.23 -17.13
N GLU A 353 17.33 14.74 -18.30
CA GLU A 353 17.16 15.44 -19.58
C GLU A 353 15.67 15.72 -19.90
N LEU A 354 14.79 14.76 -19.63
CA LEU A 354 13.34 14.91 -19.84
C LEU A 354 12.75 16.00 -18.95
N ILE A 355 13.04 15.95 -17.65
CA ILE A 355 12.55 16.92 -16.67
C ILE A 355 13.13 18.32 -16.99
N ALA A 356 14.41 18.39 -17.35
CA ALA A 356 15.10 19.63 -17.70
C ALA A 356 14.47 20.33 -18.92
N LYS A 357 14.16 19.58 -19.97
CA LYS A 357 13.48 20.13 -21.16
C LYS A 357 12.08 20.66 -20.83
N ARG A 358 11.35 19.96 -19.95
CA ARG A 358 10.02 20.40 -19.50
C ARG A 358 10.09 21.65 -18.66
N HIS A 359 11.00 21.70 -17.68
CA HIS A 359 11.27 22.89 -16.88
C HIS A 359 11.57 24.09 -17.77
N GLN A 360 12.50 23.97 -18.71
CA GLN A 360 12.86 25.04 -19.64
C GLN A 360 11.67 25.50 -20.50
N LYS A 361 10.86 24.55 -21.00
CA LYS A 361 9.64 24.88 -21.75
C LYS A 361 8.65 25.67 -20.91
N MET A 362 8.46 25.29 -19.64
CA MET A 362 7.57 25.98 -18.71
C MET A 362 8.09 27.35 -18.33
N VAL A 363 9.39 27.49 -18.03
CA VAL A 363 10.04 28.78 -17.76
C VAL A 363 9.89 29.72 -18.95
N ASN A 364 10.13 29.24 -20.17
CA ASN A 364 9.97 30.04 -21.39
C ASN A 364 8.51 30.48 -21.61
N LYS A 365 7.54 29.62 -21.29
CA LYS A 365 6.11 29.93 -21.37
C LYS A 365 5.72 30.99 -20.33
N ALA A 366 6.22 30.87 -19.10
CA ALA A 366 5.99 31.83 -18.02
C ALA A 366 6.63 33.20 -18.29
N GLN A 367 7.75 33.24 -19.02
CA GLN A 367 8.37 34.49 -19.47
C GLN A 367 7.63 35.14 -20.66
N ALA A 368 6.95 34.36 -21.49
CA ALA A 368 6.24 34.84 -22.68
C ALA A 368 4.82 35.36 -22.38
N VAL A 369 4.23 34.94 -21.26
CA VAL A 369 2.88 35.31 -20.84
C VAL A 369 3.02 35.90 -19.44
N GLU A 370 2.81 37.20 -19.23
CA GLU A 370 2.87 37.90 -17.92
C GLU A 370 1.79 37.43 -16.91
N LEU A 371 1.39 36.15 -16.95
CA LEU A 371 0.45 35.51 -16.05
C LEU A 371 1.18 35.04 -14.79
N LYS A 372 1.00 35.82 -13.71
CA LYS A 372 1.50 35.55 -12.35
C LYS A 372 0.89 34.30 -11.67
N SER A 373 0.24 33.38 -12.38
CA SER A 373 -0.61 32.34 -11.76
C SER A 373 -0.28 30.87 -12.05
N GLU A 374 0.92 30.51 -12.51
CA GLU A 374 1.34 29.09 -12.63
C GLU A 374 2.79 28.85 -12.15
N ASN A 375 3.24 29.52 -11.07
CA ASN A 375 4.58 29.28 -10.49
C ASN A 375 4.69 27.92 -9.74
N SER A 376 3.58 27.25 -9.46
CA SER A 376 3.57 25.94 -8.79
C SER A 376 4.27 24.86 -9.62
N ASP A 377 4.01 24.81 -10.92
CA ASP A 377 4.50 23.71 -11.74
C ASP A 377 6.01 23.84 -11.99
N VAL A 378 6.50 25.07 -12.19
CA VAL A 378 7.93 25.33 -12.35
C VAL A 378 8.70 24.91 -11.10
N THR A 379 8.18 25.24 -9.91
CA THR A 379 8.83 24.85 -8.64
C THR A 379 8.84 23.33 -8.44
N VAL A 380 7.75 22.62 -8.78
CA VAL A 380 7.72 21.16 -8.76
C VAL A 380 8.79 20.55 -9.67
N TYR A 381 8.93 21.06 -10.91
CA TYR A 381 10.00 20.60 -11.80
C TYR A 381 11.39 20.92 -11.28
N GLU A 382 11.59 22.06 -10.60
CA GLU A 382 12.86 22.39 -9.97
C GLU A 382 13.20 21.47 -8.81
N ASP A 383 12.23 21.13 -7.98
CA ASP A 383 12.41 20.19 -6.86
C ASP A 383 12.81 18.81 -7.38
N LEU A 384 12.14 18.32 -8.43
CA LEU A 384 12.48 17.06 -9.10
C LEU A 384 13.88 17.10 -9.73
N LEU A 385 14.26 18.20 -10.38
CA LEU A 385 15.61 18.37 -10.93
C LEU A 385 16.68 18.36 -9.84
N CYS A 386 16.42 19.06 -8.74
CA CYS A 386 17.31 19.10 -7.58
C CYS A 386 17.55 17.69 -7.06
N LEU A 387 16.48 16.93 -6.82
CA LEU A 387 16.54 15.59 -6.28
C LEU A 387 17.32 14.63 -7.19
N VAL A 388 17.06 14.64 -8.51
CA VAL A 388 17.80 13.80 -9.46
C VAL A 388 19.29 14.18 -9.51
N LEU A 389 19.61 15.47 -9.49
CA LEU A 389 21.00 15.94 -9.48
C LEU A 389 21.73 15.52 -8.19
N GLU A 390 21.07 15.65 -7.04
CA GLU A 390 21.63 15.29 -5.74
C GLU A 390 21.83 13.77 -5.63
N ILE A 391 20.92 12.95 -6.15
CA ILE A 391 21.09 11.49 -6.28
C ILE A 391 22.34 11.17 -7.11
N ILE A 392 22.47 11.76 -8.31
CA ILE A 392 23.64 11.55 -9.17
C ILE A 392 24.92 11.95 -8.43
N ASN A 393 24.92 13.13 -7.79
CA ASN A 393 26.07 13.62 -7.05
C ASN A 393 26.44 12.73 -5.86
N SER A 394 25.46 12.20 -5.14
CA SER A 394 25.67 11.29 -4.02
C SER A 394 26.38 10.01 -4.48
N VAL A 395 25.89 9.37 -5.57
CA VAL A 395 26.53 8.19 -6.15
C VAL A 395 27.98 8.50 -6.58
N LEU A 396 28.21 9.67 -7.20
CA LEU A 396 29.56 10.09 -7.62
C LEU A 396 30.47 10.44 -6.43
N SER A 397 29.92 10.90 -5.32
CA SER A 397 30.69 11.27 -4.13
C SER A 397 31.15 10.03 -3.36
N HIS A 398 30.26 9.04 -3.22
CA HIS A 398 30.50 7.87 -2.37
C HIS A 398 31.03 6.66 -3.14
N ARG A 399 30.58 6.43 -4.37
CA ARG A 399 30.78 5.16 -5.09
C ARG A 399 31.23 5.32 -6.54
N LEU A 400 31.78 6.47 -6.95
CA LEU A 400 32.22 6.72 -8.34
C LEU A 400 33.15 5.64 -8.90
N LYS A 401 34.08 5.12 -8.08
CA LYS A 401 35.04 4.09 -8.49
C LYS A 401 34.39 2.78 -8.92
N HIS A 402 33.16 2.53 -8.48
CA HIS A 402 32.37 1.34 -8.78
C HIS A 402 31.26 1.60 -9.80
N ASN A 403 31.17 2.80 -10.39
CA ASN A 403 30.07 3.19 -11.27
C ASN A 403 30.58 3.75 -12.60
N ALA A 404 31.41 2.99 -13.30
CA ALA A 404 31.96 3.38 -14.61
C ALA A 404 30.87 3.65 -15.66
N GLN A 405 29.77 2.89 -15.63
CA GLN A 405 28.63 3.08 -16.52
C GLN A 405 27.93 4.43 -16.32
N LEU A 406 27.83 4.92 -15.08
CA LEU A 406 27.28 6.23 -14.79
C LEU A 406 28.19 7.34 -15.33
N VAL A 407 29.50 7.23 -15.09
CA VAL A 407 30.48 8.17 -15.64
C VAL A 407 30.42 8.20 -17.16
N TYR A 408 30.33 7.03 -17.81
CA TYR A 408 30.18 6.92 -19.25
C TYR A 408 28.91 7.62 -19.76
N ALA A 409 27.75 7.40 -19.10
CA ALA A 409 26.50 8.06 -19.46
C ALA A 409 26.58 9.60 -19.31
N LEU A 410 27.25 10.10 -18.27
CA LEU A 410 27.50 11.54 -18.07
C LEU A 410 28.36 12.13 -19.18
N LEU A 411 29.40 11.41 -19.65
CA LEU A 411 30.23 11.87 -20.76
C LEU A 411 29.45 11.97 -22.08
N LEU A 412 28.58 11.00 -22.37
CA LEU A 412 27.75 10.99 -23.58
C LEU A 412 26.77 12.17 -23.64
N LYS A 413 26.29 12.63 -22.48
CA LYS A 413 25.22 13.63 -22.35
C LYS A 413 25.66 14.89 -21.61
N ARG A 414 26.96 15.19 -21.56
CA ARG A 414 27.52 16.29 -20.74
C ARG A 414 26.86 17.66 -20.95
N ASP A 415 26.38 17.94 -22.16
CA ASP A 415 25.87 19.26 -22.52
C ASP A 415 24.52 19.58 -21.84
N VAL A 416 23.78 18.54 -21.40
CA VAL A 416 22.45 18.70 -20.77
C VAL A 416 22.49 19.49 -19.45
N PHE A 417 23.63 19.55 -18.78
CA PHE A 417 23.81 20.26 -17.50
C PHE A 417 24.15 21.75 -17.69
N SER A 418 24.67 22.13 -18.87
CA SER A 418 25.16 23.49 -19.15
C SER A 418 24.13 24.61 -18.89
N PRO A 419 22.84 24.46 -19.23
CA PRO A 419 21.84 25.50 -19.01
C PRO A 419 21.62 25.88 -17.54
N PHE A 420 21.98 24.98 -16.61
CA PHE A 420 21.65 25.11 -15.20
C PHE A 420 22.83 25.60 -14.33
N ARG A 421 24.00 25.87 -14.92
CA ARG A 421 25.23 26.30 -14.21
C ARG A 421 25.04 27.53 -13.31
N LEU A 422 24.22 28.48 -13.77
CA LEU A 422 23.97 29.74 -13.07
C LEU A 422 22.70 29.69 -12.19
N HIS A 423 22.00 28.55 -12.17
CA HIS A 423 20.81 28.41 -11.36
C HIS A 423 21.19 28.31 -9.89
N SER A 424 20.63 29.18 -9.05
CA SER A 424 21.00 29.29 -7.63
C SER A 424 20.90 27.95 -6.89
N ARG A 425 19.84 27.18 -7.16
CA ARG A 425 19.60 25.86 -6.54
C ARG A 425 20.52 24.73 -7.05
N PHE A 426 21.00 24.81 -8.29
CA PHE A 426 21.67 23.66 -8.93
C PHE A 426 23.18 23.84 -9.08
N SER A 427 23.66 25.09 -9.00
CA SER A 427 25.04 25.46 -9.32
C SER A 427 26.11 24.65 -8.58
N GLU A 428 25.90 24.34 -7.30
CA GLU A 428 26.86 23.56 -6.51
C GLU A 428 26.93 22.09 -6.94
N VAL A 429 25.76 21.45 -7.09
CA VAL A 429 25.65 20.05 -7.51
C VAL A 429 26.19 19.87 -8.93
N ILE A 430 25.85 20.79 -9.84
CA ILE A 430 26.35 20.81 -11.21
C ILE A 430 27.86 20.99 -11.24
N SER A 431 28.41 21.87 -10.39
CA SER A 431 29.86 22.05 -10.29
C SER A 431 30.58 20.75 -9.93
N ASN A 432 30.03 19.94 -9.02
CA ASN A 432 30.58 18.63 -8.70
C ASN A 432 30.50 17.66 -9.90
N ILE A 433 29.33 17.55 -10.54
CA ILE A 433 29.14 16.68 -11.71
C ILE A 433 30.08 17.07 -12.86
N GLU A 434 30.23 18.37 -13.13
CA GLU A 434 31.13 18.87 -14.17
C GLU A 434 32.60 18.61 -13.85
N GLN A 435 33.01 18.62 -12.58
CA GLN A 435 34.37 18.22 -12.20
C GLN A 435 34.67 16.77 -12.55
N VAL A 436 33.69 15.87 -12.35
CA VAL A 436 33.79 14.47 -12.77
C VAL A 436 33.90 14.39 -14.30
N ILE A 437 32.95 15.01 -15.01
CA ILE A 437 32.92 15.02 -16.48
C ILE A 437 34.24 15.53 -17.05
N ASN A 438 34.74 16.66 -16.56
CA ASN A 438 35.96 17.31 -17.07
C ASN A 438 37.20 16.45 -16.86
N TYR A 439 37.33 15.79 -15.71
CA TYR A 439 38.44 14.89 -15.44
C TYR A 439 38.45 13.67 -16.37
N PHE A 440 37.32 12.98 -16.48
CA PHE A 440 37.25 11.77 -17.32
C PHE A 440 37.31 12.13 -18.81
N HIS A 441 36.72 13.25 -19.22
CA HIS A 441 36.87 13.76 -20.59
C HIS A 441 38.33 14.04 -20.93
N ALA A 442 39.10 14.67 -20.03
CA ALA A 442 40.53 14.90 -20.24
C ALA A 442 41.29 13.58 -20.40
N ARG A 443 41.01 12.58 -19.56
CA ARG A 443 41.65 11.25 -19.66
C ARG A 443 41.32 10.52 -20.97
N VAL A 444 40.07 10.60 -21.42
CA VAL A 444 39.65 10.04 -22.72
C VAL A 444 40.34 10.77 -23.88
N ALA A 445 40.46 12.09 -23.81
CA ALA A 445 41.17 12.87 -24.82
C ALA A 445 42.68 12.56 -24.85
N GLU A 446 43.33 12.43 -23.69
CA GLU A 446 44.75 12.09 -23.56
C GLU A 446 45.10 10.72 -24.15
N ALA A 447 44.18 9.76 -24.06
CA ALA A 447 44.37 8.42 -24.63
C ALA A 447 44.41 8.42 -26.17
N ASN A 448 44.01 9.51 -26.84
CA ASN A 448 44.08 9.69 -28.29
C ASN A 448 43.53 8.50 -29.11
N LEU A 449 42.45 7.89 -28.59
CA LEU A 449 41.82 6.74 -29.24
C LEU A 449 41.13 7.18 -30.53
N LYS A 450 41.40 6.49 -31.64
CA LYS A 450 40.74 6.74 -32.93
C LYS A 450 39.46 5.92 -33.01
N ALA A 451 38.31 6.59 -32.94
CA ALA A 451 36.97 5.97 -32.96
C ALA A 451 36.84 4.82 -31.93
N PRO A 452 37.02 5.11 -30.63
CA PRO A 452 36.98 4.09 -29.60
C PRO A 452 35.61 3.41 -29.50
N SER A 453 35.64 2.10 -29.30
CA SER A 453 34.48 1.32 -28.92
C SER A 453 34.02 1.64 -27.49
N THR A 454 32.76 1.30 -27.17
CA THR A 454 32.21 1.46 -25.82
C THR A 454 33.04 0.75 -24.76
N GLU A 455 33.54 -0.46 -25.05
CA GLU A 455 34.37 -1.25 -24.13
C GLU A 455 35.72 -0.58 -23.86
N GLU A 456 36.36 -0.02 -24.88
CA GLU A 456 37.64 0.71 -24.70
C GLU A 456 37.47 1.95 -23.83
N VAL A 457 36.39 2.73 -24.04
CA VAL A 457 36.11 3.91 -23.21
C VAL A 457 35.80 3.50 -21.77
N LEU A 458 34.99 2.46 -21.56
CA LEU A 458 34.66 1.95 -20.23
C LEU A 458 35.91 1.44 -19.50
N GLY A 459 36.77 0.66 -20.16
CA GLY A 459 38.02 0.19 -19.58
C GLY A 459 38.95 1.35 -19.18
N LEU A 460 39.00 2.42 -19.99
CA LEU A 460 39.76 3.62 -19.66
C LEU A 460 39.14 4.40 -18.48
N ILE A 461 37.81 4.47 -18.39
CA ILE A 461 37.11 5.07 -17.24
C ILE A 461 37.44 4.28 -15.97
N GLU A 462 37.32 2.95 -15.99
CA GLU A 462 37.65 2.10 -14.84
C GLU A 462 39.10 2.28 -14.38
N GLN A 463 40.05 2.33 -15.33
CA GLN A 463 41.44 2.60 -15.03
C GLN A 463 41.64 4.00 -14.43
N SER A 464 41.02 5.02 -15.02
CA SER A 464 41.14 6.42 -14.58
C SER A 464 40.44 6.71 -13.25
N ALA A 465 39.40 5.93 -12.92
CA ALA A 465 38.67 6.03 -11.67
C ALA A 465 39.54 5.61 -10.47
N ARG A 466 40.51 4.70 -10.66
CA ARG A 466 41.47 4.31 -9.63
C ARG A 466 42.34 5.49 -9.15
N THR A 467 42.63 6.43 -10.06
CA THR A 467 43.40 7.64 -9.75
C THR A 467 42.52 8.85 -9.43
N TRP A 468 41.21 8.68 -9.28
CA TRP A 468 40.30 9.75 -8.88
C TRP A 468 40.58 10.18 -7.42
N PRO A 469 40.85 11.47 -7.16
CA PRO A 469 41.08 11.98 -5.82
C PRO A 469 39.77 12.12 -5.04
N SER A 470 39.71 11.54 -3.84
CA SER A 470 38.49 11.47 -3.02
C SER A 470 37.96 12.82 -2.52
N ASN A 471 38.82 13.84 -2.38
CA ASN A 471 38.47 15.14 -1.77
C ASN A 471 38.20 16.24 -2.81
N ARG A 472 37.90 15.87 -4.05
CA ARG A 472 37.74 16.84 -5.15
C ARG A 472 36.35 17.46 -5.18
N LEU A 473 35.34 16.70 -4.78
CA LEU A 473 33.95 17.14 -4.78
C LEU A 473 33.64 17.92 -3.51
N LYS A 474 32.82 18.96 -3.63
CA LYS A 474 32.27 19.65 -2.47
C LYS A 474 31.38 18.69 -1.70
N ALA A 475 31.55 18.63 -0.38
CA ALA A 475 30.69 17.84 0.48
C ALA A 475 29.28 18.47 0.50
N LEU A 476 28.29 17.68 0.13
CA LEU A 476 26.86 18.02 0.21
C LEU A 476 26.20 17.04 1.20
N PRO A 477 25.12 17.43 1.89
CA PRO A 477 24.42 16.55 2.81
C PRO A 477 23.88 15.32 2.08
N ASP A 478 23.90 14.18 2.76
CA ASP A 478 23.31 12.96 2.23
C ASP A 478 21.79 13.06 2.25
N LEU A 479 21.17 12.53 1.19
CA LEU A 479 19.73 12.47 1.07
C LEU A 479 19.18 11.33 1.92
N LYS A 480 18.24 11.65 2.82
CA LYS A 480 17.51 10.68 3.63
C LYS A 480 16.02 11.02 3.62
N PHE A 481 15.23 10.05 3.21
CA PHE A 481 13.78 10.12 3.11
C PHE A 481 13.16 9.06 3.99
N GLN A 482 12.20 9.48 4.80
CA GLN A 482 11.39 8.62 5.62
C GLN A 482 9.96 8.60 5.07
N TYR A 483 9.33 7.44 5.12
CA TYR A 483 7.91 7.31 4.83
C TYR A 483 7.12 8.04 5.92
N GLU A 484 6.26 8.95 5.50
CA GLU A 484 5.27 9.60 6.32
C GLU A 484 3.90 9.39 5.65
N GLU A 485 2.93 8.91 6.42
CA GLU A 485 1.58 8.69 5.92
C GLU A 485 0.83 10.04 5.84
N GLU A 486 0.26 10.34 4.67
CA GLU A 486 -0.51 11.56 4.44
C GLU A 486 -1.76 11.65 5.33
N GLN A 487 -2.19 12.86 5.67
CA GLN A 487 -3.31 13.09 6.60
C GLN A 487 -4.65 12.55 6.06
N ASP A 488 -4.83 12.62 4.75
CA ASP A 488 -5.99 12.19 3.97
C ASP A 488 -5.82 10.78 3.37
N SER A 489 -4.80 10.02 3.78
CA SER A 489 -4.56 8.63 3.35
C SER A 489 -5.76 7.70 3.46
N HIS A 490 -6.71 7.96 4.35
CA HIS A 490 -7.97 7.23 4.48
C HIS A 490 -8.83 7.28 3.21
N GLU A 491 -8.72 8.33 2.38
CA GLU A 491 -9.36 8.43 1.06
C GLU A 491 -8.86 7.35 0.10
N PHE A 492 -7.61 6.89 0.26
CA PHE A 492 -7.08 5.75 -0.47
C PHE A 492 -7.44 4.43 0.20
N PHE A 493 -7.19 4.29 1.50
CA PHE A 493 -7.28 3.00 2.19
C PHE A 493 -8.71 2.51 2.41
N VAL A 494 -9.66 3.39 2.76
CA VAL A 494 -11.03 2.96 3.07
C VAL A 494 -11.75 2.39 1.84
N PRO A 495 -11.75 3.05 0.66
CA PRO A 495 -12.28 2.46 -0.56
C PRO A 495 -11.58 1.16 -0.96
N TYR A 496 -10.26 1.08 -0.78
CA TYR A 496 -9.48 -0.12 -1.10
C TYR A 496 -9.91 -1.30 -0.22
N VAL A 497 -9.97 -1.15 1.10
CA VAL A 497 -10.43 -2.21 2.01
C VAL A 497 -11.86 -2.62 1.69
N TRP A 498 -12.76 -1.66 1.44
CA TRP A 498 -14.13 -1.97 1.04
C TRP A 498 -14.22 -2.71 -0.30
N ALA A 499 -13.32 -2.46 -1.24
CA ALA A 499 -13.24 -3.23 -2.49
C ALA A 499 -12.84 -4.69 -2.22
N LEU A 500 -11.92 -4.92 -1.28
CA LEU A 500 -11.52 -6.27 -0.86
C LEU A 500 -12.67 -6.99 -0.16
N VAL A 501 -13.36 -6.30 0.76
CA VAL A 501 -14.58 -6.81 1.40
C VAL A 501 -15.63 -7.15 0.34
N HIS A 502 -15.89 -6.25 -0.62
CA HIS A 502 -16.84 -6.47 -1.72
C HIS A 502 -16.52 -7.72 -2.55
N ARG A 503 -15.24 -7.97 -2.85
CA ARG A 503 -14.76 -9.12 -3.62
C ARG A 503 -14.77 -10.44 -2.84
N ARG A 504 -14.49 -10.40 -1.54
CA ARG A 504 -14.24 -11.59 -0.71
C ARG A 504 -15.41 -12.02 0.15
N THR A 505 -16.38 -11.15 0.42
CA THR A 505 -17.45 -11.51 1.37
C THR A 505 -18.51 -12.40 0.76
N PHE A 506 -19.00 -13.32 1.59
CA PHE A 506 -20.19 -14.15 1.44
C PHE A 506 -21.52 -13.34 1.47
N VAL A 507 -21.46 -12.02 1.67
CA VAL A 507 -22.61 -11.10 1.61
C VAL A 507 -22.67 -10.48 0.23
N HIS A 508 -23.85 -10.53 -0.39
CA HIS A 508 -24.07 -9.84 -1.65
C HIS A 508 -24.25 -8.33 -1.43
N TRP A 509 -23.31 -7.55 -1.96
CA TRP A 509 -23.36 -6.09 -1.97
C TRP A 509 -23.84 -5.57 -3.33
N SER A 510 -24.83 -4.68 -3.32
CA SER A 510 -25.32 -4.07 -4.57
C SER A 510 -24.25 -3.16 -5.17
N GLU A 511 -23.76 -3.52 -6.35
CA GLU A 511 -22.70 -2.79 -7.06
C GLU A 511 -23.07 -1.33 -7.36
N ASN A 512 -24.34 -1.08 -7.72
CA ASN A 512 -24.89 0.25 -8.01
C ASN A 512 -24.99 1.16 -6.79
N LYS A 513 -24.94 0.60 -5.58
CA LYS A 513 -25.04 1.36 -4.33
C LYS A 513 -23.68 1.50 -3.64
N ALA A 514 -22.60 0.97 -4.22
CA ALA A 514 -21.27 1.02 -3.65
C ALA A 514 -20.50 2.25 -4.17
N HIS A 515 -21.02 3.45 -3.89
CA HIS A 515 -20.52 4.71 -4.43
C HIS A 515 -19.07 5.00 -4.01
N ILE A 516 -18.68 4.61 -2.80
CA ILE A 516 -17.31 4.73 -2.30
C ILE A 516 -16.26 4.02 -3.17
N LEU A 517 -16.68 3.01 -3.95
CA LEU A 517 -15.78 2.23 -4.80
C LEU A 517 -15.51 2.87 -6.16
N GLU A 518 -16.20 3.96 -6.51
CA GLU A 518 -16.06 4.61 -7.81
C GLU A 518 -14.62 5.11 -8.05
N GLU A 519 -14.00 5.79 -7.07
CA GLU A 519 -12.63 6.29 -7.18
C GLU A 519 -11.59 5.16 -7.22
N TYR A 520 -11.77 4.14 -6.37
CA TYR A 520 -10.93 2.94 -6.39
C TYR A 520 -10.97 2.23 -7.76
N ARG A 521 -12.16 2.14 -8.38
CA ARG A 521 -12.34 1.55 -9.71
C ARG A 521 -11.64 2.38 -10.78
N LYS A 522 -11.79 3.71 -10.76
CA LYS A 522 -11.09 4.60 -11.70
C LYS A 522 -9.58 4.38 -11.62
N MET A 523 -9.00 4.45 -10.42
CA MET A 523 -7.56 4.26 -10.19
C MET A 523 -7.03 2.93 -10.74
N ASN A 524 -7.79 1.84 -10.59
CA ASN A 524 -7.32 0.51 -11.00
C ASN A 524 -7.70 0.09 -12.43
N HIS A 525 -8.74 0.67 -13.04
CA HIS A 525 -9.18 0.33 -14.39
C HIS A 525 -8.70 1.31 -15.46
N GLU A 526 -8.64 2.61 -15.13
CA GLU A 526 -8.20 3.66 -16.05
C GLU A 526 -6.71 4.00 -15.82
N GLY A 527 -6.14 3.54 -14.71
CA GLY A 527 -4.84 4.01 -14.20
C GLY A 527 -5.00 5.36 -13.50
N PRO A 528 -3.95 5.87 -12.83
CA PRO A 528 -3.94 7.26 -12.39
C PRO A 528 -4.23 8.17 -13.59
N GLU A 529 -5.05 9.22 -13.41
CA GLU A 529 -5.33 10.19 -14.47
C GLU A 529 -4.01 10.58 -15.12
N GLU A 530 -3.86 10.27 -16.42
CA GLU A 530 -2.73 10.77 -17.17
C GLU A 530 -2.82 12.29 -17.07
N VAL A 531 -1.95 12.91 -16.26
CA VAL A 531 -1.63 14.32 -16.45
C VAL A 531 -1.21 14.39 -17.90
N ASP A 532 -2.07 15.00 -18.72
CA ASP A 532 -1.97 14.99 -20.16
C ASP A 532 -0.73 15.80 -20.53
N ILE A 533 0.42 15.14 -20.52
CA ILE A 533 1.67 15.70 -20.97
C ILE A 533 1.70 15.33 -22.44
N PRO A 534 1.44 16.29 -23.35
CA PRO A 534 1.18 15.98 -24.75
C PRO A 534 2.36 15.17 -25.27
N SER A 535 2.09 13.91 -25.63
CA SER A 535 3.07 13.08 -26.29
C SER A 535 3.52 13.82 -27.55
N GLU A 536 4.82 14.06 -27.71
CA GLU A 536 5.37 14.45 -29.00
C GLU A 536 4.86 13.45 -30.04
N LYS A 537 3.97 13.92 -30.91
CA LYS A 537 3.68 13.24 -32.16
C LYS A 537 5.03 13.03 -32.82
N LYS A 538 5.45 11.77 -32.95
CA LYS A 538 6.58 11.42 -33.81
C LYS A 538 6.25 11.97 -35.19
N ASP A 539 7.00 12.97 -35.61
CA ASP A 539 6.98 13.46 -36.97
C ASP A 539 7.42 12.30 -37.87
N PRO A 540 6.59 11.81 -38.82
CA PRO A 540 6.95 10.65 -39.64
C PRO A 540 7.98 10.99 -40.73
N HIS A 541 8.58 12.18 -40.69
CA HIS A 541 9.63 12.61 -41.61
C HIS A 541 10.77 13.30 -40.86
N ARG A 542 11.61 12.53 -40.18
CA ARG A 542 13.02 12.88 -39.96
C ARG A 542 13.89 11.66 -39.68
#